data_AF-A0A957ZLB2-F1
#
_entry.id   AF-A0A957ZLB2-F1
#
_cell.length_a   1.000
_cell.length_b   1.000
_cell.length_c   1.000
_cell.angle_alpha   90.00
_cell.angle_beta   90.00
_cell.angle_gamma   90.00
#
_symmetry.space_group_name_H-M   'P 1'
#
loop_
_entity.id
_entity.type
_entity.pdbx_description
1 polymer ?
#
loop_
_entity_poly.entity_id
_entity_poly.type
_entity_poly.pdbx_seq_one_letter_code
_entity_poly.pdbx_strand_id
1 'polypeptide(L)'
;DAGRRAQLLLLANVEIGFHEQTRLQPEIVAAMEAPVIDPRQLRDRVLAALFPAERWSIRLRRAWDRLRGRPSPVDPAVDRLVALVRDEARFLISDQLMAIELPQATRLRLGRDLRAEYPASLQAITEPALRDLLARIDPTPDTTRASGAADWGDLADRLHFILELFRCYQEWPPLFDAPFTPAQVAALKGGSLPKGRL
;
A
#
# COMPACT_ATOMS: atom_id res chain seq x y z
N ASP A 1 -20.60 -14.59 -25.36
CA ASP A 1 -19.42 -13.93 -25.94
C ASP A 1 -18.30 -13.93 -24.91
N ALA A 2 -17.07 -14.29 -25.32
CA ALA A 2 -15.93 -14.42 -24.43
C ALA A 2 -15.44 -13.06 -23.91
N GLY A 3 -15.47 -12.02 -24.75
CA GLY A 3 -15.08 -10.66 -24.36
C GLY A 3 -15.99 -10.08 -23.28
N ARG A 4 -17.31 -10.17 -23.47
CA ARG A 4 -18.26 -9.73 -22.44
C ARG A 4 -18.09 -10.46 -21.11
N ARG A 5 -17.82 -11.78 -21.14
CA ARG A 5 -17.56 -12.56 -19.92
C ARG A 5 -16.31 -12.07 -19.19
N ALA A 6 -15.23 -11.79 -19.91
CA ALA A 6 -14.00 -11.26 -19.33
C ALA A 6 -14.25 -9.91 -18.64
N GLN A 7 -15.01 -9.01 -19.28
CA GLN A 7 -15.33 -7.71 -18.68
C GLN A 7 -16.21 -7.82 -17.42
N LEU A 8 -17.19 -8.73 -17.40
CA LEU A 8 -17.99 -8.99 -16.20
C LEU A 8 -17.17 -9.60 -15.06
N LEU A 9 -16.19 -10.45 -15.37
CA LEU A 9 -15.25 -10.97 -14.37
C LEU A 9 -14.37 -9.86 -13.80
N LEU A 10 -13.88 -8.95 -14.63
CA LEU A 10 -13.10 -7.80 -14.19
C LEU A 10 -13.95 -6.90 -13.26
N LEU A 11 -15.19 -6.60 -13.67
CA LEU A 11 -16.14 -5.84 -12.86
C LEU A 11 -16.30 -6.45 -11.47
N ALA A 12 -16.60 -7.76 -11.40
CA ALA A 12 -16.78 -8.45 -10.13
C ALA A 12 -15.51 -8.41 -9.26
N ASN A 13 -14.33 -8.66 -9.84
CA ASN A 13 -13.05 -8.61 -9.12
C ASN A 13 -12.76 -7.22 -8.56
N VAL A 14 -13.03 -6.17 -9.35
CA VAL A 14 -12.80 -4.78 -8.93
C VAL A 14 -13.79 -4.36 -7.85
N GLU A 15 -15.07 -4.75 -7.94
CA GLU A 15 -16.07 -4.47 -6.90
C GLU A 15 -15.72 -5.15 -5.57
N ILE A 16 -15.34 -6.43 -5.63
CA ILE A 16 -14.87 -7.17 -4.45
C ILE A 16 -13.62 -6.49 -3.89
N GLY A 17 -12.63 -6.21 -4.75
CA GLY A 17 -11.41 -5.51 -4.37
C GLY A 17 -11.71 -4.18 -3.68
N PHE A 18 -12.58 -3.36 -4.27
CA PHE A 18 -12.99 -2.07 -3.71
C PHE A 18 -13.58 -2.22 -2.30
N HIS A 19 -14.50 -3.16 -2.11
CA HIS A 19 -15.11 -3.44 -0.82
C HIS A 19 -14.06 -3.89 0.22
N GLU A 20 -13.23 -4.87 -0.15
CA GLU A 20 -12.21 -5.44 0.74
C GLU A 20 -11.13 -4.42 1.11
N GLN A 21 -10.65 -3.63 0.15
CA GLN A 21 -9.64 -2.60 0.38
C GLN A 21 -10.15 -1.44 1.23
N THR A 22 -11.44 -1.09 1.09
CA THR A 22 -12.08 -0.11 1.97
C THR A 22 -12.18 -0.65 3.40
N ARG A 23 -12.56 -1.92 3.56
CA ARG A 23 -12.64 -2.56 4.89
C ARG A 23 -11.29 -2.64 5.59
N LEU A 24 -10.23 -2.96 4.85
CA LEU A 24 -8.86 -3.12 5.37
C LEU A 24 -8.08 -1.80 5.53
N GLN A 25 -8.68 -0.67 5.15
CA GLN A 25 -8.02 0.64 5.21
C GLN A 25 -7.40 0.96 6.58
N PRO A 26 -8.08 0.79 7.74
CA PRO A 26 -7.48 1.13 9.02
C PRO A 26 -6.29 0.23 9.37
N GLU A 27 -6.36 -1.07 9.07
CA GLU A 27 -5.27 -2.01 9.32
C GLU A 27 -4.06 -1.75 8.42
N ILE A 28 -4.29 -1.43 7.14
CA ILE A 28 -3.22 -1.10 6.19
C ILE A 28 -2.50 0.18 6.64
N VAL A 29 -3.24 1.24 6.99
CA VAL A 29 -2.63 2.49 7.48
C VAL A 29 -1.84 2.22 8.77
N ALA A 30 -2.41 1.47 9.72
CA ALA A 30 -1.71 1.13 10.95
C ALA A 30 -0.41 0.33 10.68
N ALA A 31 -0.44 -0.63 9.75
CA ALA A 31 0.73 -1.41 9.35
C ALA A 31 1.79 -0.58 8.64
N MET A 32 1.39 0.41 7.83
CA MET A 32 2.31 1.33 7.16
C MET A 32 2.96 2.30 8.15
N GLU A 33 2.28 2.65 9.24
CA GLU A 33 2.79 3.54 10.27
C GLU A 33 3.59 2.82 11.38
N ALA A 34 3.41 1.50 11.54
CA ALA A 34 4.09 0.70 12.56
C ALA A 34 5.63 0.70 12.47
N PRO A 35 6.28 0.66 11.28
CA PRO A 35 7.73 0.68 11.15
C PRO A 35 8.33 2.06 11.44
N VAL A 36 7.51 3.12 11.42
CA VAL A 36 8.01 4.49 11.57
C VAL A 36 8.12 4.80 13.05
N ILE A 37 9.36 4.69 13.56
CA ILE A 37 9.91 5.23 14.81
C ILE A 37 8.83 5.67 15.81
N ASP A 38 8.75 4.99 16.97
CA ASP A 38 7.90 5.40 18.09
C ASP A 38 7.88 6.94 18.18
N PRO A 39 6.71 7.58 17.99
CA PRO A 39 6.65 9.01 17.76
C PRO A 39 7.22 9.79 18.95
N ARG A 40 7.20 9.19 20.15
CA ARG A 40 7.85 9.74 21.34
C ARG A 40 9.37 9.71 21.22
N GLN A 41 9.94 8.59 20.78
CA GLN A 41 11.38 8.45 20.53
C GLN A 41 11.86 9.37 19.40
N LEU A 42 11.08 9.50 18.32
CA LEU A 42 11.42 10.43 17.24
C LEU A 42 11.39 11.88 17.74
N ARG A 43 10.32 12.27 18.45
CA ARG A 43 10.21 13.58 19.09
C ARG A 43 11.40 13.87 20.01
N ASP A 44 11.77 12.93 20.86
CA ASP A 44 12.90 13.11 21.79
C ASP A 44 14.24 13.24 21.05
N ARG A 45 14.46 12.47 19.98
CA ARG A 45 15.67 12.60 19.13
C ARG A 45 15.71 13.92 18.37
N VAL A 46 14.59 14.36 17.80
CA VAL A 46 14.45 15.65 17.12
C VAL A 46 14.71 16.79 18.10
N LEU A 47 14.13 16.73 19.30
CA LEU A 47 14.37 17.71 20.35
C LEU A 47 15.84 17.73 20.82
N ALA A 48 16.48 16.57 20.94
CA ALA A 48 17.90 16.49 21.28
C ALA A 48 18.80 17.07 20.18
N ALA A 49 18.47 16.86 18.91
CA ALA A 49 19.21 17.39 17.77
C ALA A 49 19.02 18.91 17.60
N LEU A 50 17.78 19.41 17.73
CA LEU A 50 17.48 20.84 17.62
C LEU A 50 17.97 21.65 18.84
N PHE A 51 18.11 21.01 20.00
CA PHE A 51 18.57 21.65 21.24
C PHE A 51 19.69 20.84 21.90
N PRO A 52 20.93 20.92 21.37
CA PRO A 52 22.09 20.24 21.94
C PRO A 52 22.31 20.58 23.42
N ALA A 53 22.83 19.63 24.18
CA ALA A 53 22.91 19.65 25.64
C ALA A 53 23.62 20.86 26.28
N GLU A 54 24.36 21.64 25.50
CA GLU A 54 25.17 22.78 25.94
C GLU A 54 24.33 24.00 26.39
N ARG A 55 23.02 24.00 26.13
CA ARG A 55 22.10 25.08 26.55
C ARG A 55 21.21 24.64 27.72
N TRP A 56 21.83 24.39 28.88
CA TRP A 56 21.16 24.01 30.14
C TRP A 56 19.97 24.91 30.51
N SER A 57 20.03 26.20 30.16
CA SER A 57 18.97 27.19 30.36
C SER A 57 17.66 26.86 29.64
N ILE A 58 17.71 26.22 28.46
CA ILE A 58 16.52 25.82 27.69
C ILE A 58 15.85 24.59 28.32
N ARG A 59 16.64 23.65 28.85
CA ARG A 59 16.13 22.48 29.58
C ARG A 59 15.43 22.90 30.88
N LEU A 60 16.03 23.82 31.63
CA LEU A 60 15.45 24.33 32.88
C LEU A 60 14.13 25.07 32.63
N ARG A 61 14.08 25.92 31.60
CA ARG A 61 12.86 26.65 31.20
C ARG A 61 11.74 25.69 30.79
N ARG A 62 12.06 24.62 30.04
CA ARG A 62 11.09 23.58 29.65
C ARG A 62 10.59 22.75 30.82
N ALA A 63 11.48 22.36 31.74
CA ALA A 63 11.07 21.65 32.96
C ALA A 63 10.12 22.51 33.79
N TRP A 64 10.41 23.82 33.89
CA TRP A 64 9.61 24.80 34.60
C TRP A 64 8.26 25.11 33.92
N ASP A 65 8.19 25.09 32.59
CA ASP A 65 6.95 25.27 31.84
C ASP A 65 6.05 24.03 31.89
N ARG A 66 6.64 22.81 31.87
CA ARG A 66 5.92 21.55 32.12
C ARG A 66 5.33 21.51 33.53
N LEU A 67 6.09 21.94 34.55
CA LEU A 67 5.63 22.00 35.94
C LEU A 67 4.44 22.97 36.12
N ARG A 68 4.35 24.01 35.28
CA ARG A 68 3.24 24.99 35.29
C ARG A 68 2.09 24.62 34.36
N GLY A 69 2.10 23.44 33.75
CA GLY A 69 1.03 22.97 32.85
C GLY A 69 0.88 23.80 31.56
N ARG A 70 1.91 24.55 31.15
CA ARG A 70 1.86 25.36 29.93
C ARG A 70 2.50 24.56 28.78
N PRO A 71 1.72 24.14 27.75
CA PRO A 71 2.30 23.46 26.61
C PRO A 71 3.33 24.38 25.93
N SER A 72 4.52 23.85 25.64
CA SER A 72 5.55 24.64 24.98
C SER A 72 5.10 24.91 23.54
N PRO A 73 5.22 26.14 23.00
CA PRO A 73 4.89 26.41 21.60
C PRO A 73 5.75 25.61 20.61
N VAL A 74 6.83 24.98 21.07
CA VAL A 74 7.67 24.09 20.28
C VAL A 74 7.09 22.68 20.17
N ASP A 75 6.22 22.25 21.10
CA ASP A 75 5.64 20.91 21.07
C ASP A 75 4.77 20.69 19.80
N PRO A 76 3.83 21.59 19.44
CA PRO A 76 3.06 21.46 18.20
C PRO A 76 3.93 21.49 16.94
N ALA A 77 5.04 22.25 16.96
CA ALA A 77 5.96 22.33 15.83
C ALA A 77 6.73 21.01 15.64
N VAL A 78 7.12 20.36 16.73
CA VAL A 78 7.78 19.06 16.69
C VAL A 78 6.81 17.96 16.29
N ASP A 79 5.57 17.99 16.79
CA ASP A 79 4.54 17.03 16.39
C ASP A 79 4.24 17.14 14.89
N ARG A 80 4.20 18.37 14.34
CA ARG A 80 4.08 18.58 12.89
C ARG A 80 5.27 18.03 12.10
N LEU A 81 6.50 18.23 12.58
CA LEU A 81 7.69 17.67 11.94
C LEU A 81 7.69 16.13 11.97
N VAL A 82 7.28 15.55 13.10
CA VAL A 82 7.13 14.08 13.25
C VAL A 82 6.09 13.54 12.25
N ALA A 83 4.96 14.24 12.08
CA ALA A 83 3.95 13.87 11.10
C ALA A 83 4.50 13.93 9.66
N LEU A 84 5.22 14.99 9.29
CA LEU A 84 5.84 15.11 7.97
C LEU A 84 6.86 14.00 7.69
N VAL A 85 7.70 13.66 8.67
CA VAL A 85 8.67 12.56 8.54
C VAL A 85 7.96 11.21 8.39
N ARG A 86 6.81 11.03 9.04
CA ARG A 86 5.98 9.82 8.90
C ARG A 86 5.37 9.70 7.52
N ASP A 87 4.80 10.78 7.01
CA ASP A 87 4.22 10.80 5.66
C ASP A 87 5.30 10.51 4.60
N GLU A 88 6.49 11.11 4.72
CA GLU A 88 7.62 10.84 3.81
C GLU A 88 8.11 9.39 3.91
N ALA A 89 8.18 8.84 5.13
CA ALA A 89 8.56 7.44 5.32
C ALA A 89 7.56 6.48 4.65
N ARG A 90 6.27 6.80 4.67
CA ARG A 90 5.23 6.00 4.02
C ARG A 90 5.45 5.93 2.51
N PHE A 91 5.72 7.07 1.88
CA PHE A 91 6.05 7.15 0.45
C PHE A 91 7.31 6.32 0.11
N LEU A 92 8.37 6.44 0.92
CA LEU A 92 9.59 5.65 0.72
C LEU A 92 9.36 4.14 0.88
N ILE A 93 8.54 3.72 1.85
CA ILE A 93 8.17 2.31 2.03
C ILE A 93 7.43 1.81 0.79
N SER A 94 6.43 2.54 0.30
CA SER A 94 5.65 2.16 -0.87
C SER A 94 6.47 2.09 -2.16
N ASP A 95 7.29 3.10 -2.44
CA ASP A 95 8.13 3.16 -3.65
C ASP A 95 9.30 2.16 -3.61
N GLN A 96 9.91 1.98 -2.44
CA GLN A 96 11.17 1.23 -2.37
C GLN A 96 11.08 -0.17 -1.79
N LEU A 97 10.16 -0.44 -0.86
CA LEU A 97 10.17 -1.68 -0.08
C LEU A 97 9.04 -2.64 -0.46
N MET A 98 7.87 -2.12 -0.84
CA MET A 98 6.71 -2.96 -1.08
C MET A 98 6.76 -3.67 -2.43
N ALA A 99 6.60 -4.99 -2.37
CA ALA A 99 6.50 -5.82 -3.56
C ALA A 99 5.54 -6.97 -3.31
N ILE A 100 4.87 -7.39 -4.37
CA ILE A 100 4.10 -8.64 -4.42
C ILE A 100 4.82 -9.60 -5.36
N GLU A 101 4.79 -10.88 -5.02
CA GLU A 101 5.31 -11.95 -5.87
C GLU A 101 4.11 -12.69 -6.45
N LEU A 102 4.04 -12.72 -7.78
CA LEU A 102 3.09 -13.54 -8.51
C LEU A 102 3.77 -14.88 -8.90
N PRO A 103 3.02 -15.85 -9.44
CA PRO A 103 3.60 -17.12 -9.90
C PRO A 103 4.84 -16.93 -10.80
N GLN A 104 5.65 -17.98 -10.89
CA GLN A 104 6.86 -18.00 -11.72
C GLN A 104 7.92 -16.97 -11.31
N ALA A 105 7.95 -16.59 -10.03
CA ALA A 105 8.89 -15.60 -9.47
C ALA A 105 8.77 -14.20 -10.10
N THR A 106 7.57 -13.85 -10.56
CA THR A 106 7.29 -12.51 -11.09
C THR A 106 7.10 -11.54 -9.93
N ARG A 107 8.14 -10.78 -9.60
CA ARG A 107 8.09 -9.77 -8.54
C ARG A 107 7.67 -8.42 -9.09
N LEU A 108 6.55 -7.89 -8.58
CA LEU A 108 6.06 -6.55 -8.89
C LEU A 108 6.32 -5.62 -7.71
N ARG A 109 6.94 -4.46 -7.97
CA ARG A 109 7.10 -3.40 -6.96
C ARG A 109 5.86 -2.51 -7.02
N LEU A 110 5.27 -2.21 -5.87
CA LEU A 110 3.97 -1.52 -5.83
C LEU A 110 4.07 -0.05 -6.27
N GLY A 111 5.16 0.65 -5.94
CA GLY A 111 5.40 2.01 -6.44
C GLY A 111 6.01 2.10 -7.84
N ARG A 112 5.90 1.05 -8.66
CA ARG A 112 6.35 1.08 -10.06
C ARG A 112 5.21 0.68 -10.98
N ASP A 113 5.13 1.39 -12.10
CA ASP A 113 4.16 1.11 -13.16
C ASP A 113 4.23 -0.36 -13.61
N LEU A 114 3.04 -0.91 -13.84
CA LEU A 114 2.90 -2.24 -14.40
C LEU A 114 3.38 -2.23 -15.85
N ARG A 115 4.17 -3.25 -16.20
CA ARG A 115 4.75 -3.40 -17.54
C ARG A 115 3.99 -4.38 -18.44
N ALA A 116 2.99 -5.04 -17.89
CA ALA A 116 2.15 -5.97 -18.64
C ALA A 116 1.16 -5.19 -19.52
N GLU A 117 0.81 -5.76 -20.66
CA GLU A 117 -0.23 -5.24 -21.54
C GLU A 117 -1.59 -5.80 -21.13
N TYR A 118 -2.67 -5.10 -21.50
CA TYR A 118 -4.01 -5.65 -21.31
C TYR A 118 -4.27 -6.81 -22.28
N PRO A 119 -4.91 -7.90 -21.81
CA PRO A 119 -5.39 -8.96 -22.68
C PRO A 119 -6.34 -8.41 -23.76
N ALA A 120 -6.36 -9.01 -24.94
CA ALA A 120 -7.15 -8.52 -26.08
C ALA A 120 -8.65 -8.35 -25.76
N SER A 121 -9.21 -9.21 -24.91
CA SER A 121 -10.60 -9.15 -24.43
C SER A 121 -10.92 -7.93 -23.55
N LEU A 122 -9.88 -7.30 -22.97
CA LEU A 122 -9.95 -6.19 -22.02
C LEU A 122 -9.27 -4.91 -22.53
N GLN A 123 -8.74 -4.89 -23.76
CA GLN A 123 -8.18 -3.67 -24.35
C GLN A 123 -9.28 -2.62 -24.57
N ALA A 124 -10.42 -3.03 -25.12
CA ALA A 124 -11.57 -2.16 -25.35
C ALA A 124 -12.73 -2.52 -24.42
N ILE A 125 -13.02 -1.66 -23.46
CA ILE A 125 -14.12 -1.85 -22.51
C ILE A 125 -15.45 -1.35 -23.10
N THR A 126 -16.40 -2.27 -23.22
CA THR A 126 -17.70 -2.05 -23.87
C THR A 126 -18.87 -2.29 -22.91
N GLU A 127 -18.68 -3.06 -21.84
CA GLU A 127 -19.70 -3.30 -20.80
C GLU A 127 -19.97 -2.01 -20.00
N PRO A 128 -21.19 -1.46 -20.04
CA PRO A 128 -21.50 -0.15 -19.47
C PRO A 128 -21.17 -0.03 -17.97
N ALA A 129 -21.55 -1.04 -17.18
CA ALA A 129 -21.32 -1.02 -15.73
C ALA A 129 -19.83 -0.96 -15.37
N LEU A 130 -18.98 -1.65 -16.13
CA LEU A 130 -17.54 -1.59 -15.96
C LEU A 130 -17.01 -0.20 -16.33
N ARG A 131 -17.44 0.37 -17.46
CA ARG A 131 -17.04 1.75 -17.85
C ARG A 131 -17.38 2.77 -16.78
N ASP A 132 -18.59 2.69 -16.22
CA ASP A 132 -19.06 3.60 -15.18
C ASP A 132 -18.27 3.43 -13.86
N LEU A 133 -17.81 2.22 -13.56
CA LEU A 133 -16.92 1.98 -12.44
C LEU A 133 -15.53 2.55 -12.69
N LEU A 134 -14.90 2.22 -13.82
CA LEU A 134 -13.56 2.71 -14.17
C LEU A 134 -13.51 4.23 -14.18
N ALA A 135 -14.51 4.90 -14.76
CA ALA A 135 -14.59 6.36 -14.78
C ALA A 135 -14.58 7.03 -13.39
N ARG A 136 -14.87 6.28 -12.32
CA ARG A 136 -14.84 6.78 -10.93
C ARG A 136 -13.54 6.52 -10.20
N ILE A 137 -12.80 5.47 -10.55
CA ILE A 137 -11.67 4.96 -9.77
C ILE A 137 -10.35 4.92 -10.53
N ASP A 138 -10.39 5.05 -11.85
CA ASP A 138 -9.23 5.02 -12.74
C ASP A 138 -8.88 6.45 -13.19
N PRO A 139 -7.80 7.05 -12.65
CA PRO A 139 -7.36 8.39 -13.06
C PRO A 139 -6.64 8.39 -14.41
N THR A 140 -6.18 7.24 -14.91
CA THR A 140 -5.39 7.13 -16.14
C THR A 140 -5.96 6.03 -17.04
N PRO A 141 -7.14 6.28 -17.65
CA PRO A 141 -7.85 5.27 -18.39
C PRO A 141 -7.04 4.71 -19.56
N ASP A 142 -7.14 3.40 -19.72
CA ASP A 142 -6.58 2.62 -20.84
C ASP A 142 -5.05 2.74 -20.98
N THR A 143 -4.35 3.01 -19.87
CA THR A 143 -2.89 2.95 -19.83
C THR A 143 -2.39 2.47 -18.47
N THR A 144 -1.35 1.63 -18.47
CA THR A 144 -0.64 1.22 -17.26
C THR A 144 0.39 2.25 -16.77
N ARG A 145 0.51 3.38 -17.46
CA ARG A 145 1.40 4.47 -17.03
C ARG A 145 0.83 5.15 -15.80
N ALA A 146 1.70 5.49 -14.86
CA ALA A 146 1.32 6.01 -13.55
C ALA A 146 0.42 5.05 -12.73
N SER A 147 0.43 3.75 -13.04
CA SER A 147 -0.26 2.74 -12.24
C SER A 147 0.45 2.46 -10.91
N GLY A 148 1.73 2.81 -10.78
CA GLY A 148 2.51 2.62 -9.56
C GLY A 148 1.98 3.48 -8.40
N ALA A 149 1.72 2.85 -7.24
CA ALA A 149 1.23 3.56 -6.07
C ALA A 149 2.35 4.38 -5.40
N ALA A 150 2.13 5.69 -5.29
CA ALA A 150 2.98 6.62 -4.55
C ALA A 150 2.86 6.40 -3.03
N ASP A 151 1.64 6.27 -2.51
CA ASP A 151 1.33 5.99 -1.12
C ASP A 151 0.34 4.83 -1.02
N TRP A 152 0.83 3.66 -0.62
CA TRP A 152 -0.03 2.48 -0.44
C TRP A 152 -1.04 2.65 0.69
N GLY A 153 -0.82 3.58 1.62
CA GLY A 153 -1.80 3.96 2.64
C GLY A 153 -2.97 4.77 2.09
N ASP A 154 -2.81 5.44 0.95
CA ASP A 154 -3.92 6.13 0.27
C ASP A 154 -4.80 5.10 -0.46
N LEU A 155 -6.11 5.15 -0.21
CA LEU A 155 -7.05 4.18 -0.75
C LEU A 155 -7.20 4.32 -2.27
N ALA A 156 -7.26 5.55 -2.80
CA ALA A 156 -7.49 5.76 -4.22
C ALA A 156 -6.27 5.34 -5.04
N ASP A 157 -5.08 5.72 -4.58
CA ASP A 157 -3.81 5.35 -5.20
C ASP A 157 -3.59 3.83 -5.19
N ARG A 158 -3.83 3.18 -4.04
CA ARG A 158 -3.77 1.72 -3.92
C ARG A 158 -4.80 1.01 -4.82
N LEU A 159 -6.04 1.50 -4.87
CA LEU A 159 -7.08 0.92 -5.70
C LEU A 159 -6.76 1.03 -7.19
N HIS A 160 -6.15 2.13 -7.62
CA HIS A 160 -5.69 2.30 -8.99
C HIS A 160 -4.68 1.21 -9.37
N PHE A 161 -3.65 0.98 -8.54
CA PHE A 161 -2.69 -0.11 -8.77
C PHE A 161 -3.37 -1.49 -8.85
N ILE A 162 -4.28 -1.78 -7.91
CA ILE A 162 -4.96 -3.09 -7.84
C ILE A 162 -5.87 -3.32 -9.04
N LEU A 163 -6.59 -2.28 -9.48
CA LEU A 163 -7.41 -2.31 -10.68
C LEU A 163 -6.55 -2.69 -11.90
N GLU A 164 -5.45 -1.98 -12.11
CA GLU A 164 -4.55 -2.20 -13.23
C GLU A 164 -3.90 -3.59 -13.17
N LEU A 165 -3.56 -4.06 -11.96
CA LEU A 165 -3.07 -5.41 -11.72
C LEU A 165 -4.10 -6.46 -12.15
N PHE A 166 -5.36 -6.31 -11.74
CA PHE A 166 -6.43 -7.23 -12.15
C PHE A 166 -6.63 -7.21 -13.65
N ARG A 167 -6.68 -6.04 -14.29
CA ARG A 167 -6.88 -5.92 -15.74
C ARG A 167 -5.72 -6.54 -16.54
N CYS A 168 -4.47 -6.25 -16.16
CA CYS A 168 -3.28 -6.77 -16.83
C CYS A 168 -3.18 -8.30 -16.74
N TYR A 169 -3.45 -8.86 -15.57
CA TYR A 169 -3.16 -10.27 -15.29
C TYR A 169 -4.39 -11.17 -15.28
N GLN A 170 -5.60 -10.67 -15.55
CA GLN A 170 -6.83 -11.46 -15.50
C GLN A 170 -6.77 -12.77 -16.29
N GLU A 171 -6.16 -12.73 -17.48
CA GLU A 171 -6.06 -13.89 -18.37
C GLU A 171 -4.67 -14.54 -18.35
N TRP A 172 -3.81 -14.15 -17.40
CA TRP A 172 -2.45 -14.66 -17.34
C TRP A 172 -2.46 -16.12 -16.88
N PRO A 173 -2.08 -17.09 -17.74
CA PRO A 173 -2.23 -18.52 -17.46
C PRO A 173 -1.67 -19.00 -16.12
N PRO A 174 -0.49 -18.53 -15.65
CA PRO A 174 0.12 -19.00 -14.41
C PRO A 174 -0.70 -18.73 -13.13
N LEU A 175 -1.65 -17.79 -13.15
CA LEU A 175 -2.55 -17.55 -12.01
C LEU A 175 -3.61 -18.64 -11.84
N PHE A 176 -3.82 -19.46 -12.87
CA PHE A 176 -4.76 -20.57 -12.85
C PHE A 176 -4.11 -21.91 -12.51
N ASP A 177 -2.78 -21.92 -12.36
CA ASP A 177 -2.04 -23.09 -11.88
C ASP A 177 -2.27 -23.29 -10.37
N ALA A 178 -2.18 -24.54 -9.91
CA ALA A 178 -2.28 -24.83 -8.48
C ALA A 178 -1.10 -24.16 -7.73
N PRO A 179 -1.36 -23.36 -6.67
CA PRO A 179 -0.30 -22.66 -5.95
C PRO A 179 0.59 -23.62 -5.16
N PHE A 180 0.08 -24.81 -4.83
CA PHE A 180 0.80 -25.84 -4.08
C PHE A 180 0.80 -27.16 -4.83
N THR A 181 1.93 -27.87 -4.77
CA THR A 181 2.00 -29.26 -5.23
C THR A 181 1.11 -30.17 -4.38
N PRO A 182 0.66 -31.33 -4.91
CA PRO A 182 -0.14 -32.28 -4.13
C PRO A 182 0.51 -32.69 -2.79
N ALA A 183 1.84 -32.80 -2.75
CA ALA A 183 2.58 -33.12 -1.53
C ALA A 183 2.52 -31.98 -0.50
N GLN A 184 2.63 -30.73 -0.94
CA GLN A 184 2.48 -29.55 -0.07
C GLN A 184 1.04 -29.43 0.46
N VAL A 185 0.04 -29.72 -0.38
CA VAL A 185 -1.37 -29.76 0.04
C VAL A 185 -1.59 -30.84 1.10
N ALA A 186 -1.00 -32.02 0.94
CA ALA A 186 -1.09 -33.10 1.93
C ALA A 186 -0.45 -32.68 3.27
N ALA A 187 0.70 -31.99 3.24
CA ALA A 187 1.34 -31.45 4.43
C ALA A 187 0.48 -30.39 5.15
N LEU A 188 -0.09 -29.44 4.39
CA LEU A 188 -0.99 -28.41 4.93
C LEU A 188 -2.23 -29.03 5.59
N LYS A 189 -2.87 -30.00 4.92
CA LYS A 189 -4.02 -30.73 5.47
C LYS A 189 -3.66 -31.56 6.71
N GLY A 190 -2.40 -31.99 6.83
CA GLY A 190 -1.85 -32.63 8.01
C GLY A 190 -1.38 -31.67 9.11
N GLY A 191 -1.63 -30.37 8.99
CA GLY A 191 -1.23 -29.36 9.98
C GLY A 191 0.26 -29.01 9.99
N SER A 192 0.99 -29.38 8.94
CA SER A 192 2.43 -29.12 8.81
C SER A 192 2.71 -28.00 7.82
N LEU A 193 3.72 -27.17 8.10
CA LEU A 193 4.19 -26.16 7.15
C LEU A 193 4.92 -26.84 5.97
N PRO A 194 4.47 -26.67 4.72
CA PRO A 194 5.14 -27.26 3.57
C PRO A 194 6.54 -26.68 3.36
N LYS A 195 7.49 -27.53 2.99
CA LYS A 195 8.84 -27.12 2.57
C LYS A 195 8.86 -26.81 1.06
N GLY A 196 9.87 -26.05 0.62
CA GLY A 196 10.07 -25.68 -0.78
C GLY A 196 9.58 -24.27 -1.11
N ARG A 197 9.51 -23.94 -2.41
CA ARG A 197 8.91 -22.69 -2.89
C ARG A 197 7.42 -22.73 -2.56
N LEU A 198 6.93 -21.69 -1.88
CA LEU A 198 5.51 -21.40 -1.68
C LEU A 198 4.95 -20.69 -2.90
#